data_AF-A0A9X6GDZ7-F1
#
_entry.id   AF-A0A9X6GDZ7-F1
#
_cell.length_a   1.000
_cell.length_b   1.000
_cell.length_c   1.000
_cell.angle_alpha   90.00
_cell.angle_beta   90.00
_cell.angle_gamma   90.00
#
_symmetry.space_group_name_H-M   'P 1'
#
loop_
_entity.id
_entity.type
_entity.pdbx_description
1 polymer ?
#
loop_
_entity_poly.entity_id
_entity_poly.type
_entity_poly.pdbx_seq_one_letter_code
_entity_poly.pdbx_strand_id
1 'polypeptide(L)' 'MDKIVTTHVGLMNGKVHIFQMSLERFLDKVVAPDGCFKEGLIRFNDIVINPEHIVSVQQVSSARIRRSSRMLE' A
#
# COMPACT_ATOMS: atom_id res chain seq x y z
N MET A 1 -2.70 11.03 16.93
CA MET A 1 -2.67 9.55 17.03
C MET A 1 -2.39 9.06 15.62
N ASP A 2 -1.12 8.80 15.29
CA ASP A 2 -0.74 8.37 13.95
C ASP A 2 -1.35 7.01 13.66
N LYS A 3 -2.37 6.98 12.80
CA LYS A 3 -2.89 5.74 12.23
C LYS A 3 -1.80 5.20 11.32
N ILE A 4 -1.20 4.08 11.70
CA ILE A 4 -0.34 3.33 10.79
C ILE A 4 -1.25 2.83 9.66
N VAL A 5 -1.00 3.33 8.46
CA VAL A 5 -1.67 2.92 7.23
C VAL A 5 -0.70 2.10 6.40
N THR A 6 -1.18 0.95 5.93
CA THR A 6 -0.45 0.04 5.07
C THR A 6 -1.25 -0.19 3.79
N THR A 7 -0.58 -0.19 2.65
CA THR A 7 -1.19 -0.48 1.35
C THR A 7 -0.75 -1.86 0.90
N HIS A 8 -1.71 -2.75 0.69
CA HIS A 8 -1.50 -4.10 0.16
C HIS A 8 -1.70 -4.06 -1.34
N VAL A 9 -0.75 -4.63 -2.09
CA VAL A 9 -0.74 -4.63 -3.56
C VAL A 9 -0.63 -6.06 -4.03
N GLY A 10 -1.71 -6.57 -4.61
CA GLY A 10 -1.75 -7.88 -5.23
C GLY A 10 -1.27 -7.83 -6.68
N LEU A 11 -0.45 -8.79 -7.05
CA LEU A 11 0.07 -8.96 -8.41
C LEU A 11 -0.58 -10.17 -9.10
N MET A 12 -0.56 -10.18 -10.44
CA MET A 12 -1.09 -11.28 -11.28
C MET A 12 -0.51 -12.65 -10.95
N ASN A 13 0.72 -12.72 -10.43
CA ASN A 13 1.37 -13.96 -10.02
C ASN A 13 0.89 -14.48 -8.64
N GLY A 14 -0.12 -13.86 -8.05
CA GLY A 14 -0.65 -14.20 -6.73
C GLY A 14 0.18 -13.68 -5.55
N LYS A 15 1.30 -12.97 -5.79
CA LYS A 15 2.07 -12.34 -4.72
C LYS A 15 1.37 -11.07 -4.23
N VAL A 16 1.44 -10.84 -2.92
CA VAL A 16 0.98 -9.60 -2.29
C VAL A 16 2.15 -8.89 -1.64
N HIS A 17 2.38 -7.64 -2.02
CA HIS A 17 3.35 -6.75 -1.41
C HIS A 17 2.66 -5.82 -0.41
N ILE A 18 3.27 -5.59 0.74
CA ILE A 18 2.75 -4.71 1.79
C ILE A 18 3.67 -3.51 1.91
N PHE A 19 3.13 -2.32 1.67
CA PHE A 19 3.83 -1.06 1.77
C PHE A 19 3.34 -0.26 2.96
N GLN A 20 4.25 0.23 3.80
CA GLN A 20 3.91 1.09 4.94
C GLN A 20 3.75 2.55 4.49
N MET A 21 2.73 2.80 3.68
CA MET A 21 2.35 4.11 3.16
C MET A 21 0.86 4.20 2.88
N SER A 22 0.33 5.42 2.73
CA SER A 22 -1.05 5.64 2.33
C SER A 22 -1.29 5.23 0.87
N LEU A 23 -2.55 4.93 0.55
CA LEU A 23 -2.96 4.66 -0.83
C LEU A 23 -2.67 5.85 -1.74
N GLU A 24 -2.89 7.07 -1.25
CA GLU A 24 -2.60 8.30 -1.99
C GLU A 24 -1.12 8.39 -2.39
N ARG A 25 -0.19 8.16 -1.45
CA ARG A 25 1.25 8.13 -1.75
C ARG A 25 1.64 6.99 -2.68
N PHE A 26 0.93 5.86 -2.60
CA PHE A 26 1.14 4.75 -3.52
C PHE A 26 0.75 5.15 -4.94
N LEU A 27 -0.44 5.72 -5.12
CA LEU A 27 -0.95 6.17 -6.43
C LEU A 27 -0.12 7.30 -7.03
N ASP A 28 0.35 8.24 -6.20
CA ASP A 28 1.23 9.33 -6.64
C ASP A 28 2.50 8.78 -7.31
N LYS A 29 3.13 7.77 -6.70
CA LYS A 29 4.29 7.07 -7.28
C LYS A 29 3.96 6.23 -8.52
N VAL A 30 2.72 5.77 -8.68
CA VAL A 30 2.28 5.04 -9.87
C VAL A 30 2.08 5.99 -11.05
N VAL A 31 1.47 7.15 -10.80
CA VAL A 31 1.13 8.13 -11.83
C VAL A 31 2.36 8.96 -12.25
N ALA A 32 3.20 9.31 -11.29
CA ALA A 32 4.44 10.05 -11.51
C ALA A 32 5.62 9.27 -10.91
N PRO A 33 6.08 8.19 -11.57
CA PRO A 33 7.25 7.48 -11.11
C PRO A 33 8.45 8.42 -11.11
N ASP A 34 9.19 8.45 -10.00
CA ASP A 34 10.37 9.30 -9.79
C ASP A 34 11.51 8.92 -10.78
N GLY A 35 11.37 9.30 -12.05
CA GLY A 35 12.37 9.46 -13.10
C GLY A 35 13.39 8.36 -13.41
N CYS A 36 13.40 7.20 -12.72
CA CYS A 36 14.65 6.44 -12.61
C CYS A 36 14.51 4.92 -12.68
N PHE A 37 13.54 4.38 -13.43
CA PHE A 37 13.57 2.97 -13.78
C PHE A 37 13.24 2.74 -15.25
N LYS A 38 14.09 1.93 -15.91
CA LYS A 38 13.91 1.51 -17.30
C LYS A 38 12.54 0.82 -17.46
N GLU A 39 11.86 1.15 -18.56
CA GLU A 39 10.78 0.33 -19.13
C GLU A 39 9.55 0.10 -18.24
N GLY A 40 8.94 1.17 -17.71
CA GLY A 40 7.57 1.10 -17.15
C GLY A 40 7.45 0.48 -15.77
N LEU A 41 8.56 0.19 -15.09
CA LEU A 41 8.56 -0.33 -13.72
C LEU A 41 8.58 0.80 -12.68
N ILE A 42 7.83 0.63 -11.59
CA ILE A 42 7.77 1.57 -10.47
C ILE A 42 8.57 1.00 -9.29
N ARG A 43 9.44 1.83 -8.71
CA ARG A 43 10.22 1.46 -7.54
C ARG A 43 9.57 1.98 -6.25
N PHE A 44 9.26 1.06 -5.35
CA PHE A 44 8.80 1.30 -3.99
C PHE A 44 9.87 0.80 -3.00
N ASN A 45 10.67 1.71 -2.45
CA ASN A 45 11.83 1.38 -1.60
C ASN A 45 12.78 0.40 -2.34
N ASP A 46 12.87 -0.84 -1.87
CA ASP A 46 13.70 -1.92 -2.44
C ASP A 46 12.91 -2.87 -3.35
N ILE A 47 11.61 -2.62 -3.54
CA ILE A 47 10.73 -3.44 -4.37
C ILE A 47 10.47 -2.73 -5.69
N VAL A 48 10.57 -3.46 -6.80
CA VAL A 48 10.23 -2.99 -8.13
C VAL A 48 8.96 -3.71 -8.59
N ILE A 49 7.95 -2.95 -9.01
CA ILE A 49 6.64 -3.45 -9.43
C ILE A 49 6.34 -2.97 -10.85
N ASN A 50 5.90 -3.87 -11.72
CA ASN A 50 5.23 -3.47 -12.96
C ASN A 50 3.78 -3.08 -12.63
N PRO A 51 3.35 -1.82 -12.85
CA PRO A 51 1.97 -1.40 -12.64
C PRO A 51 0.96 -2.23 -13.42
N GLU A 52 1.31 -2.70 -14.63
CA GLU A 52 0.42 -3.53 -15.45
C GLU A 52 0.10 -4.90 -14.82
N HIS A 53 0.94 -5.36 -13.90
CA HIS A 53 0.73 -6.62 -13.20
C HIS A 53 -0.07 -6.46 -11.91
N ILE A 54 -0.44 -5.24 -11.52
CA ILE A 54 -1.23 -4.99 -10.31
C ILE A 54 -2.69 -5.38 -10.58
N VAL A 55 -3.21 -6.33 -9.80
CA VAL A 55 -4.60 -6.78 -9.90
C VAL A 55 -5.49 -6.27 -8.76
N SER A 56 -4.88 -5.88 -7.64
CA SER A 56 -5.62 -5.34 -6.49
C SER A 56 -4.75 -4.40 -5.68
N VAL A 57 -5.37 -3.34 -5.15
CA VAL A 57 -4.76 -2.42 -4.20
C VAL A 57 -5.74 -2.16 -3.08
N GLN A 58 -5.32 -2.39 -1.84
CA GLN A 58 -6.17 -2.21 -0.65
C GLN A 58 -5.43 -1.48 0.44
N GLN A 59 -6.02 -0.40 0.96
CA GLN A 59 -5.50 0.27 2.15
C GLN A 59 -6.06 -0.39 3.41
N VAL A 60 -5.16 -0.80 4.29
CA VAL A 60 -5.47 -1.33 5.61
C VAL A 60 -5.00 -0.30 6.63
N SER A 61 -5.92 0.17 7.46
CA SER A 61 -5.58 1.06 8.58
C SER A 61 -5.58 0.23 9.86
N SER A 62 -4.44 0.18 10.54
CA SER A 62 -4.39 -0.39 11.88
C SER A 62 -4.91 0.67 12.86
N ALA A 63 -6.23 0.76 12.98
CA ALA A 63 -6.79 1.36 14.17
C ALA A 63 -6.39 0.43 15.33
N ARG A 64 -5.51 0.90 16.22
CA ARG A 64 -5.33 0.25 17.52
C ARG A 64 -6.73 0.18 18.12
N ILE A 65 -7.33 -1.01 18.11
CA ILE A 65 -8.61 -1.25 18.76
C ILE A 65 -8.31 -1.04 20.25
N ARG A 66 -8.44 0.19 20.75
CA ARG A 66 -8.81 0.36 22.14
C ARG A 66 -10.16 -0.34 22.20
N ARG A 67 -10.17 -1.58 22.69
CA ARG A 67 -11.38 -2.22 23.20
C ARG A 67 -11.93 -1.21 24.19
N SER A 68 -12.86 -0.38 23.74
CA SER A 68 -13.69 0.41 24.63
C SER A 68 -14.63 -0.60 25.21
N SER A 69 -14.24 -1.17 26.35
CA SER A 69 -15.13 -1.92 27.22
C SER A 69 -16.19 -0.96 27.76
N ARG A 70 -17.17 -0.62 26.91
CA ARG A 70 -18.46 -0.14 27.38
C ARG A 70 -19.27 -1.39 27.69
N MET A 71 -19.11 -1.91 28.90
CA MET A 71 -20.22 -2.57 29.55
C MET A 71 -21.30 -1.49 29.69
N LEU A 72 -22.42 -1.69 28.99
CA LEU A 72 -23.65 -0.99 29.32
C LEU A 72 -24.08 -1.50 30.70
N GLU A 73 -24.32 -0.54 31.61
CA GLU A 73 -25.11 -0.74 32.83
C GLU A 73 -26.52 -1.24 32.51
#